data_AF-A0AA88QPC4-F1
#
_entry.id   AF-A0AA88QPC4-F1
#
_cell.length_a   1.000
_cell.length_b   1.000
_cell.length_c   1.000
_cell.angle_alpha   90.00
_cell.angle_beta   90.00
_cell.angle_gamma   90.00
#
_symmetry.space_group_name_H-M   'P 1'
#
loop_
_entity.id
_entity.type
_entity.pdbx_description
1 polymer ?
#
loop_
_entity_poly.entity_id
_entity_poly.type
_entity_poly.pdbx_seq_one_letter_code
_entity_poly.pdbx_strand_id
1 'polypeptide(L)' 'MEWNNELQAFAYPCPCGDLFQITKDELKLGEEIARCPSCSLYITVIYNIEDFSGENSKTSIGPSKQQPVAVA' A
#
# COMPACT_ATOMS: atom_id res chain seq x y z
N MET A 1 1.14 -0.53 -4.88
CA MET A 1 0.72 -1.44 -3.80
C MET A 1 -0.50 -2.18 -4.27
N GLU A 2 -0.68 -3.41 -3.86
CA GLU A 2 -1.80 -4.25 -4.27
C GLU A 2 -2.80 -4.34 -3.11
N TRP A 3 -4.09 -4.25 -3.40
CA TRP A 3 -5.12 -4.42 -2.37
C TRP A 3 -5.39 -5.91 -2.14
N ASN A 4 -5.22 -6.36 -0.90
CA ASN A 4 -5.59 -7.71 -0.49
C ASN A 4 -6.95 -7.69 0.22
N ASN A 5 -7.97 -8.27 -0.42
CA ASN A 5 -9.34 -8.31 0.12
C ASN A 5 -9.47 -9.21 1.36
N GLU A 6 -8.69 -10.27 1.48
CA GLU A 6 -8.74 -11.18 2.63
C GLU A 6 -8.15 -10.52 3.88
N LEU A 7 -7.09 -9.73 3.69
CA LEU A 7 -6.40 -9.02 4.77
C LEU A 7 -6.95 -7.60 5.03
N GLN A 8 -7.80 -7.08 4.13
CA GLN A 8 -8.26 -5.68 4.14
C GLN A 8 -7.10 -4.67 4.25
N ALA A 9 -6.00 -4.97 3.55
CA ALA A 9 -4.75 -4.25 3.64
C ALA A 9 -4.08 -4.09 2.28
N PHE A 10 -3.34 -3.00 2.12
CA PHE A 10 -2.43 -2.79 1.00
C PHE A 10 -1.13 -3.53 1.23
N ALA A 11 -0.74 -4.37 0.28
CA ALA A 11 0.46 -5.19 0.33
C ALA A 11 1.52 -4.71 -0.67
N TYR A 12 2.79 -4.83 -0.29
CA TYR A 12 3.95 -4.54 -1.16
C TYR A 12 5.10 -5.51 -0.88
N PRO A 13 5.80 -6.05 -1.91
CA PRO A 13 6.86 -7.03 -1.71
C PRO A 13 8.02 -6.48 -0.86
N CYS A 14 8.41 -7.26 0.15
CA CYS A 14 9.56 -6.98 1.01
C CYS A 14 10.77 -7.81 0.57
N PRO A 15 11.99 -7.24 0.56
CA PRO A 15 13.20 -7.98 0.17
C PRO A 15 13.52 -9.20 1.05
N CYS A 16 12.87 -9.38 2.20
CA CYS A 16 13.03 -10.58 3.04
C CYS A 16 12.20 -11.78 2.59
N GLY A 17 11.29 -11.61 1.62
CA GLY A 17 10.40 -12.67 1.11
C GLY A 17 8.93 -12.55 1.56
N ASP A 18 8.63 -11.65 2.50
CA ASP A 18 7.28 -11.35 2.96
C ASP A 18 6.70 -10.09 2.29
N LEU A 19 5.55 -9.63 2.78
CA LEU A 19 4.88 -8.44 2.29
C LEU A 19 4.86 -7.37 3.39
N PHE A 20 5.17 -6.12 3.02
CA PHE A 20 4.75 -4.97 3.80
C PHE A 20 3.23 -4.85 3.72
N GLN A 21 2.58 -4.57 4.84
CA GLN A 21 1.13 -4.44 4.94
C GLN A 21 0.74 -3.17 5.71
N ILE A 22 -0.32 -2.51 5.23
CA ILE A 22 -0.99 -1.40 5.94
C ILE A 22 -2.50 -1.47 5.68
N THR A 23 -3.30 -1.34 6.73
CA THR A 23 -4.76 -1.44 6.60
C THR A 23 -5.37 -0.15 6.05
N LYS A 24 -6.54 -0.27 5.42
CA LYS A 24 -7.28 0.92 4.98
C LYS A 24 -7.67 1.82 6.16
N ASP A 25 -7.95 1.24 7.32
CA ASP A 25 -8.31 2.02 8.51
C ASP A 25 -7.12 2.80 9.06
N GLU A 26 -5.91 2.21 9.08
CA GLU A 26 -4.67 2.94 9.40
C GLU A 26 -4.48 4.16 8.49
N LEU A 27 -4.67 4.02 7.18
CA LEU A 27 -4.59 5.14 6.23
C LEU A 27 -5.66 6.21 6.49
N LYS A 28 -6.86 5.84 6.93
CA LYS A 28 -7.90 6.82 7.32
C LYS A 28 -7.53 7.58 8.59
N LEU A 29 -6.83 6.93 9.52
CA LEU A 29 -6.34 7.57 10.74
C LEU A 29 -5.11 8.46 10.49
N GLY A 30 -4.58 8.48 9.26
CA GLY A 30 -3.37 9.23 8.92
C GLY A 30 -2.07 8.43 9.12
N GLU A 31 -2.15 7.13 9.41
CA GLU A 31 -0.97 6.28 9.52
C GLU A 31 -0.46 5.93 8.11
N GLU A 32 0.80 6.23 7.84
CA GLU A 32 1.45 6.07 6.52
C GLU A 32 2.57 5.02 6.52
N ILE A 33 2.74 4.29 7.62
CA ILE A 33 3.85 3.37 7.81
C ILE A 33 3.40 1.93 7.58
N ALA A 34 3.77 1.35 6.44
CA ALA A 34 3.54 -0.07 6.19
C ALA A 34 4.63 -0.92 6.84
N ARG A 35 4.20 -1.97 7.55
CA ARG A 35 5.07 -2.83 8.38
C ARG A 35 5.18 -4.21 7.74
N CYS A 36 6.36 -4.82 7.81
CA CYS A 36 6.53 -6.22 7.41
C CYS A 36 6.50 -7.13 8.64
N PRO A 37 5.78 -8.27 8.63
CA PRO A 37 5.70 -9.16 9.79
C PRO A 37 6.96 -10.01 10.03
N SER A 38 7.75 -10.27 8.98
CA SER A 38 8.98 -11.11 9.09
C SER A 38 10.27 -10.34 9.26
N CYS A 39 10.27 -9.03 9.06
CA CYS A 39 11.45 -8.19 9.29
C CYS A 39 11.08 -6.94 10.07
N SER A 40 12.08 -6.17 10.49
CA SER A 40 11.87 -4.91 11.22
C SER A 40 11.92 -3.68 10.30
N LEU A 41 11.74 -3.87 8.99
CA LEU A 41 11.72 -2.77 8.02
C LEU A 41 10.35 -2.12 7.96
N TYR A 42 10.36 -0.85 7.56
CA TYR A 42 9.17 -0.03 7.37
C TYR A 42 9.32 0.73 6.06
N ILE A 43 8.20 0.96 5.38
CA ILE A 43 8.13 1.85 4.21
C ILE A 43 7.07 2.91 4.42
N THR A 44 7.32 4.10 3.91
CA THR A 44 6.36 5.20 3.89
C THR A 44 5.46 5.06 2.67
N VAL A 45 4.15 5.04 2.91
CA VAL A 45 3.11 5.00 1.89
C VAL A 45 2.76 6.45 1.53
N ILE A 46 2.96 6.84 0.27
CA ILE A 46 2.54 8.16 -0.20
C ILE A 46 1.10 8.04 -0.72
N TYR A 47 0.16 8.68 -0.04
CA TYR A 47 -1.24 8.71 -0.39
C TYR A 47 -1.85 10.08 -0.06
N ASN A 48 -3.05 10.35 -0.61
CA ASN A 48 -3.84 11.50 -0.24
C ASN A 48 -4.89 11.06 0.79
N ILE A 49 -4.91 11.71 1.96
CA ILE A 49 -5.90 11.45 3.02
C ILE A 49 -7.34 11.60 2.49
N GLU A 50 -7.57 12.50 1.54
CA GLU A 50 -8.88 12.74 0.93
C GLU A 50 -9.45 11.51 0.20
N ASP A 51 -8.58 10.64 -0.34
CA ASP A 51 -8.98 9.37 -1.01
C ASP A 51 -9.63 8.38 -0.01
N PHE A 52 -9.26 8.49 1.27
CA PHE A 52 -9.69 7.59 2.33
C PHE A 52 -10.71 8.22 3.30
N SER A 53 -10.74 9.55 3.42
CA SER A 53 -11.58 10.31 4.36
C SER A 53 -13.06 10.40 3.96
N GLY A 54 -13.40 10.11 2.70
CA GLY A 54 -14.78 9.87 2.28
C GLY A 54 -15.62 11.14 2.10
N GLU A 55 -15.45 11.79 0.95
CA GLU A 55 -16.59 12.35 0.22
C GLU A 55 -16.69 11.71 -1.17
N ASN A 56 -17.90 11.28 -1.50
CA ASN A 56 -18.22 10.39 -2.61
C ASN A 56 -18.01 11.10 -3.96
N SER A 57 -16.95 10.79 -4.70
CA SER A 57 -16.89 11.06 -6.13
C SER A 57 -15.98 10.06 -6.83
N LYS A 58 -16.60 9.22 -7.66
CA LYS A 58 -15.94 8.28 -8.56
C LYS A 58 -14.83 8.99 -9.33
N THR A 59 -13.57 8.70 -9.01
CA THR A 59 -12.52 8.85 -10.02
C THR A 59 -11.50 7.75 -9.84
N SER A 60 -11.62 6.71 -10.67
CA SER A 60 -10.49 5.83 -11.00
C SER A 60 -9.33 6.69 -11.51
N ILE A 61 -8.35 7.05 -10.69
CA ILE A 61 -6.99 7.38 -11.16
C ILE A 61 -5.98 6.96 -10.10
N GLY A 62 -5.26 5.90 -10.40
CA GLY A 62 -3.88 5.72 -9.98
C GLY A 62 -3.11 5.11 -11.14
N PRO A 63 -2.33 5.91 -11.91
CA PRO A 63 -1.45 5.39 -12.95
C PRO A 63 -0.10 5.00 -12.33
N SER A 64 0.67 4.18 -13.05
CA SER A 64 2.10 3.90 -12.84
C SER A 64 2.38 2.77 -11.83
N LYS A 65 3.17 1.73 -12.11
CA LYS A 65 4.11 1.50 -13.20
C LYS A 65 4.36 -0.02 -13.21
N GLN A 66 3.91 -0.73 -14.26
CA GLN A 66 4.55 -1.99 -14.59
C GLN A 66 5.99 -1.63 -14.98
N GLN A 67 6.95 -1.92 -14.11
CA GLN A 67 8.35 -1.95 -14.53
C GLN A 67 8.65 -3.39 -14.95
N PRO A 68 8.88 -3.67 -16.24
CA PRO A 68 9.54 -4.90 -16.61
C PRO A 68 11.00 -4.77 -16.15
N VAL A 69 11.39 -5.52 -15.12
CA VAL A 69 12.81 -5.75 -14.87
C VAL A 69 13.27 -6.78 -15.89
N ALA A 70 13.82 -6.31 -17.00
CA ALA A 70 14.64 -7.14 -17.86
C ALA A 70 15.98 -7.38 -17.14
N VAL A 71 16.33 -8.65 -16.94
CA VAL A 71 17.69 -9.09 -16.60
C VAL A 71 18.09 -10.17 -17.59
N ALA A 72 19.15 -9.84 -18.33
CA ALA A 72 20.04 -10.63 -19.19
C ALA A 72 19.43 -11.64 -20.16
#